data_AF-A0A3E0PMN3-F1
#
_entry.id   AF-A0A3E0PMN3-F1
#
_cell.length_a   1.000
_cell.length_b   1.000
_cell.length_c   1.000
_cell.angle_alpha   90.00
_cell.angle_beta   90.00
_cell.angle_gamma   90.00
#
_symmetry.space_group_name_H-M   'P 1'
#
loop_
_entity.id
_entity.type
_entity.pdbx_description
1 polymer ?
#
loop_
_entity_poly.entity_id
_entity_poly.type
_entity_poly.pdbx_seq_one_letter_code
_entity_poly.pdbx_strand_id
1 'polypeptide(L)'
;MKVDVARVLAEHKLELLAAESKDNISFWLEATDVLRDVIPFDFHPCWFTVDPVTLLVTGHMNEGLEHTPPEIARAWYAEEDVNSPATLNAMRIGATTVKAATKGDAASSWRWRNLLEPMGFDDSLDAVFRNGKTVWGAVNLLHRSDSRPYTEEDVRFISRMSGAFAMGTKLGLLRGQAATDRSIDSPAVLIVNADLISKSTTENALDVLADLPDIGGFRPDRLPLPVQVVALRAAAADDGEAATVVRTRSGRWVRVQGSGLAG
;
A
#
# COMPACT_ATOMS: atom_id res chain seq x y z
N MET A 1 -5.45 4.44 -34.90
CA MET A 1 -5.24 3.73 -33.62
C MET A 1 -6.40 2.76 -33.44
N LYS A 2 -6.17 1.44 -33.44
CA LYS A 2 -7.24 0.49 -33.15
C LYS A 2 -7.61 0.64 -31.68
N VAL A 3 -8.89 0.84 -31.38
CA VAL A 3 -9.39 0.87 -30.00
C VAL A 3 -9.18 -0.53 -29.42
N ASP A 4 -8.48 -0.61 -28.29
CA ASP A 4 -8.35 -1.83 -27.52
C ASP A 4 -9.66 -2.08 -26.77
N VAL A 5 -10.57 -2.80 -27.43
CA VAL A 5 -11.94 -3.04 -26.94
C VAL A 5 -11.93 -3.68 -25.55
N ALA A 6 -10.94 -4.53 -25.25
CA ALA A 6 -10.81 -5.16 -23.93
C ALA A 6 -10.56 -4.11 -22.84
N ARG A 7 -9.65 -3.16 -23.08
CA ARG A 7 -9.38 -2.06 -22.14
C ARG A 7 -10.56 -1.13 -21.96
N VAL A 8 -11.30 -0.82 -23.02
CA VAL A 8 -12.52 0.02 -22.88
C VAL A 8 -13.57 -0.67 -22.02
N LEU A 9 -13.78 -1.98 -22.19
CA LEU A 9 -14.71 -2.74 -21.37
C LEU A 9 -14.23 -2.85 -19.91
N ALA A 10 -12.92 -3.04 -19.70
CA ALA A 10 -12.33 -3.09 -18.37
C ALA A 10 -12.46 -1.75 -17.64
N GLU A 11 -12.22 -0.63 -18.32
CA GLU A 11 -12.40 0.72 -17.78
C GLU A 11 -13.84 0.92 -17.27
N HIS A 12 -14.84 0.63 -18.11
CA HIS A 12 -16.24 0.75 -17.71
C HIS A 12 -16.61 -0.15 -16.52
N LYS A 13 -16.13 -1.41 -16.51
CA LYS A 13 -16.36 -2.33 -15.38
C LYS A 13 -15.76 -1.81 -14.08
N LEU A 14 -14.52 -1.33 -14.12
CA LEU A 14 -13.82 -0.80 -12.94
C LEU A 14 -14.51 0.47 -12.40
N GLU A 15 -15.03 1.33 -13.27
CA GLU A 15 -15.83 2.50 -12.87
C GLU A 15 -17.12 2.10 -12.15
N LEU A 16 -17.83 1.09 -12.66
CA LEU A 16 -19.03 0.56 -12.01
C LEU A 16 -18.69 -0.05 -10.65
N LEU A 17 -17.66 -0.91 -10.58
CA LEU A 17 -17.21 -1.53 -9.34
C LEU A 17 -16.83 -0.49 -8.27
N ALA A 18 -16.16 0.59 -8.67
CA ALA A 18 -15.79 1.67 -7.77
C ALA A 18 -17.01 2.40 -7.16
N ALA A 19 -18.14 2.43 -7.88
CA ALA A 19 -19.37 3.08 -7.43
C ALA A 19 -20.25 2.20 -6.52
N GLU A 20 -20.08 0.88 -6.56
CA GLU A 20 -20.91 -0.10 -5.81
C GLU A 20 -20.72 -0.03 -4.28
N SER A 21 -19.83 0.84 -3.78
CA SER A 21 -19.57 1.02 -2.35
C SER A 21 -19.32 -0.34 -1.68
N LYS A 22 -18.28 -1.06 -2.08
CA LYS A 22 -17.81 -2.31 -1.45
C LYS A 22 -16.84 -2.02 -0.31
N ASP A 23 -16.62 -2.97 0.61
CA ASP A 23 -15.43 -2.88 1.46
C ASP A 23 -14.17 -3.04 0.59
N ASN A 24 -13.01 -2.56 1.09
CA ASN A 24 -11.79 -2.52 0.28
C ASN A 24 -11.36 -3.90 -0.24
N ILE A 25 -11.51 -4.96 0.57
CA ILE A 25 -11.07 -6.30 0.17
C ILE A 25 -11.92 -6.79 -0.99
N SER A 26 -13.26 -6.73 -0.85
CA SER A 26 -14.18 -7.13 -1.92
C SER A 26 -13.97 -6.31 -3.20
N PHE A 27 -13.81 -4.99 -3.08
CA PHE A 27 -13.54 -4.11 -4.22
C PHE A 27 -12.26 -4.51 -4.95
N TRP A 28 -11.16 -4.71 -4.21
CA TRP A 28 -9.86 -5.01 -4.79
C TRP A 28 -9.80 -6.40 -5.43
N LEU A 29 -10.46 -7.41 -4.86
CA LEU A 29 -10.54 -8.75 -5.47
C LEU A 29 -11.24 -8.71 -6.83
N GLU A 30 -12.41 -8.08 -6.91
CA GLU A 30 -13.14 -7.96 -8.18
C GLU A 30 -12.40 -7.08 -9.20
N ALA A 31 -11.73 -6.02 -8.72
CA ALA A 31 -10.91 -5.20 -9.60
C ALA A 31 -9.68 -5.96 -10.12
N THR A 32 -9.06 -6.82 -9.32
CA THR A 32 -7.97 -7.71 -9.75
C THR A 32 -8.41 -8.62 -10.89
N ASP A 33 -9.60 -9.20 -10.82
CA ASP A 33 -10.14 -10.05 -11.90
C ASP A 33 -10.27 -9.28 -13.21
N VAL A 34 -10.77 -8.03 -13.15
CA VAL A 34 -10.87 -7.18 -14.35
C VAL A 34 -9.51 -6.75 -14.88
N LEU A 35 -8.55 -6.41 -14.00
CA LEU A 35 -7.22 -5.98 -14.41
C LEU A 35 -6.42 -7.09 -15.08
N ARG A 36 -6.62 -8.35 -14.69
CA ARG A 36 -5.90 -9.51 -15.24
C ARG A 36 -6.11 -9.67 -16.75
N ASP A 37 -7.26 -9.25 -17.27
CA ASP A 37 -7.57 -9.31 -18.69
C ASP A 37 -6.80 -8.29 -19.54
N VAL A 38 -6.20 -7.27 -18.92
CA VAL A 38 -5.67 -6.09 -19.63
C VAL A 38 -4.26 -5.65 -19.22
N ILE A 39 -3.74 -6.12 -18.09
CA ILE A 39 -2.37 -5.89 -17.62
C ILE A 39 -1.70 -7.24 -17.27
N PRO A 40 -0.49 -7.54 -17.79
CA PRO A 40 0.17 -8.84 -17.63
C PRO A 40 0.98 -8.94 -16.32
N PHE A 41 0.31 -8.89 -15.17
CA PHE A 41 0.97 -9.15 -13.89
C PHE A 41 0.98 -10.65 -13.56
N ASP A 42 2.05 -11.10 -12.91
CA ASP A 42 2.35 -12.53 -12.68
C ASP A 42 2.13 -12.97 -11.23
N PHE A 43 1.69 -12.04 -10.39
CA PHE A 43 1.32 -12.27 -8.99
C PHE A 43 0.07 -11.48 -8.65
N HIS A 44 -0.65 -11.84 -7.57
CA HIS A 44 -1.80 -11.04 -7.14
C HIS A 44 -1.35 -9.59 -6.86
N PRO A 45 -2.10 -8.57 -7.33
CA PRO A 45 -1.78 -7.19 -7.05
C PRO A 45 -1.64 -6.94 -5.56
N CYS A 46 -0.59 -6.22 -5.16
CA CYS A 46 -0.42 -5.77 -3.79
C CYS A 46 -1.14 -4.44 -3.64
N TRP A 47 -2.28 -4.44 -2.94
CA TRP A 47 -3.12 -3.26 -2.76
C TRP A 47 -2.83 -2.59 -1.42
N PHE A 48 -2.89 -1.26 -1.40
CA PHE A 48 -2.60 -0.47 -0.21
C PHE A 48 -3.62 0.63 -0.02
N THR A 49 -4.03 0.88 1.23
CA THR A 49 -4.62 2.17 1.60
C THR A 49 -3.53 3.15 2.00
N VAL A 50 -3.73 4.43 1.70
CA VAL A 50 -2.75 5.48 1.95
C VAL A 50 -3.42 6.63 2.70
N ASP A 51 -2.77 7.14 3.72
CA ASP A 51 -3.19 8.36 4.41
C ASP A 51 -3.04 9.58 3.48
N PRO A 52 -4.14 10.29 3.16
CA PRO A 52 -4.11 11.39 2.22
C PRO A 52 -3.24 12.59 2.67
N VAL A 53 -2.95 12.69 3.97
CA VAL A 53 -2.14 13.80 4.52
C VAL A 53 -0.66 13.44 4.51
N THR A 54 -0.32 12.25 4.97
CA THR A 54 1.07 11.86 5.23
C THR A 54 1.68 10.99 4.14
N LEU A 55 0.85 10.46 3.23
CA LEU A 55 1.22 9.50 2.19
C LEU A 55 1.83 8.20 2.74
N LEU A 56 1.59 7.93 4.03
CA LEU A 56 1.96 6.68 4.68
C LEU A 56 0.91 5.61 4.36
N VAL A 57 1.38 4.40 4.11
CA VAL A 57 0.50 3.25 3.93
C VAL A 57 -0.13 2.87 5.26
N THR A 58 -1.45 2.72 5.24
CA THR A 58 -2.29 2.51 6.43
C THR A 58 -2.94 1.14 6.47
N GLY A 59 -2.76 0.31 5.45
CA GLY A 59 -3.31 -1.03 5.36
C GLY A 59 -3.01 -1.63 4.00
N HIS A 60 -3.17 -2.94 3.87
CA HIS A 60 -2.88 -3.65 2.64
C HIS A 60 -3.75 -4.91 2.44
N MET A 61 -3.82 -5.36 1.19
CA MET A 61 -4.32 -6.68 0.80
C MET A 61 -3.42 -7.23 -0.29
N ASN A 62 -2.73 -8.33 0.03
CA ASN A 62 -1.72 -8.95 -0.83
C ASN A 62 -2.00 -10.46 -0.92
N GLU A 63 -3.03 -10.84 -1.67
CA GLU A 63 -3.44 -12.25 -1.79
C GLU A 63 -2.26 -13.15 -2.23
N GLY A 64 -2.17 -14.35 -1.68
CA GLY A 64 -1.06 -15.28 -1.97
C GLY A 64 0.21 -15.03 -1.15
N LEU A 65 0.28 -13.95 -0.36
CA LEU A 65 1.32 -13.78 0.65
C LEU A 65 0.76 -14.09 2.05
N GLU A 66 1.50 -14.89 2.82
CA GLU A 66 1.21 -15.07 4.25
C GLU A 66 1.40 -13.77 5.03
N HIS A 67 2.29 -12.91 4.52
CA HIS A 67 2.63 -11.63 5.13
C HIS A 67 3.26 -10.65 4.15
N THR A 68 3.12 -9.36 4.44
CA THR A 68 3.84 -8.32 3.70
C THR A 68 5.33 -8.36 4.07
N PRO A 69 6.23 -8.48 3.08
CA PRO A 69 7.67 -8.41 3.31
C PRO A 69 8.04 -7.06 3.95
N PRO A 70 8.80 -7.04 5.07
CA PRO A 70 9.18 -5.79 5.75
C PRO A 70 9.98 -4.84 4.84
N GLU A 71 10.62 -5.37 3.80
CA GLU A 71 11.37 -4.64 2.79
C GLU A 71 10.50 -3.61 2.04
N ILE A 72 9.19 -3.84 1.89
CA ILE A 72 8.29 -2.86 1.23
C ILE A 72 8.26 -1.55 2.01
N ALA A 73 8.12 -1.62 3.34
CA ALA A 73 8.08 -0.43 4.17
C ALA A 73 9.43 0.30 4.17
N ARG A 74 10.54 -0.46 4.23
CA ARG A 74 11.90 0.10 4.17
C ARG A 74 12.15 0.82 2.85
N ALA A 75 11.83 0.18 1.72
CA ALA A 75 11.98 0.77 0.39
C ALA A 75 11.25 2.11 0.24
N TRP A 76 10.07 2.27 0.84
CA TRP A 76 9.28 3.48 0.68
C TRP A 76 9.57 4.59 1.69
N TYR A 77 10.06 4.24 2.89
CA TYR A 77 10.10 5.17 4.02
C TYR A 77 11.44 5.26 4.74
N ALA A 78 12.42 4.43 4.40
CA ALA A 78 13.76 4.44 4.98
C ALA A 78 14.89 4.54 3.95
N GLU A 79 14.68 3.99 2.75
CA GLU A 79 15.68 3.99 1.68
C GLU A 79 15.39 5.07 0.63
N GLU A 80 16.45 5.62 0.05
CA GLU A 80 16.32 6.45 -1.15
C GLU A 80 16.08 5.55 -2.38
N ASP A 81 14.82 5.32 -2.71
CA ASP A 81 14.42 4.45 -3.83
C ASP A 81 13.34 5.10 -4.71
N VAL A 82 13.07 4.45 -5.84
CA VAL A 82 12.02 4.85 -6.77
C VAL A 82 10.64 4.37 -6.31
N ASN A 83 9.60 4.99 -6.85
CA ASN A 83 8.21 4.54 -6.79
C ASN A 83 7.62 4.42 -5.37
N SER A 84 8.12 5.20 -4.40
CA SER A 84 7.40 5.44 -3.15
C SER A 84 6.06 6.17 -3.40
N PRO A 85 5.05 6.02 -2.52
CA PRO A 85 3.79 6.74 -2.66
C PRO A 85 3.96 8.26 -2.79
N ALA A 86 4.95 8.84 -2.09
CA ALA A 86 5.27 10.26 -2.18
C ALA A 86 5.83 10.64 -3.56
N THR A 87 6.80 9.88 -4.08
CA THR A 87 7.39 10.13 -5.41
C THR A 87 6.36 9.96 -6.52
N LEU A 88 5.53 8.92 -6.46
CA LEU A 88 4.46 8.69 -7.43
C LEU A 88 3.40 9.79 -7.37
N ASN A 89 2.99 10.25 -6.19
CA ASN A 89 2.01 11.33 -6.06
C ASN A 89 2.52 12.65 -6.68
N ALA A 90 3.83 12.92 -6.58
CA ALA A 90 4.44 14.08 -7.22
C ALA A 90 4.46 14.00 -8.76
N MET A 91 4.37 12.79 -9.34
CA MET A 91 4.32 12.60 -10.78
C MET A 91 2.96 13.02 -11.36
N ARG A 92 2.99 13.54 -12.59
CA ARG A 92 1.76 13.86 -13.34
C ARG A 92 0.94 12.60 -13.65
N ILE A 93 1.60 11.50 -13.97
CA ILE A 93 0.95 10.22 -14.32
C ILE A 93 0.54 9.44 -13.07
N GLY A 94 1.25 9.60 -11.94
CA GLY A 94 0.93 8.85 -10.72
C GLY A 94 1.21 7.35 -10.83
N ALA A 95 1.90 6.91 -11.87
CA ALA A 95 2.25 5.52 -12.12
C ALA A 95 3.52 5.43 -12.98
N THR A 96 4.32 4.40 -12.76
CA THR A 96 5.49 4.04 -13.57
C THR A 96 5.92 2.61 -13.22
N THR A 97 6.87 2.05 -13.97
CA THR A 97 7.56 0.81 -13.56
C THR A 97 8.89 1.10 -12.88
N VAL A 98 9.45 0.13 -12.16
CA VAL A 98 10.78 0.25 -11.56
C VAL A 98 11.82 0.42 -12.66
N LYS A 99 11.80 -0.42 -13.70
CA LYS A 99 12.73 -0.31 -14.83
C LYS A 99 12.64 1.05 -15.53
N ALA A 100 11.44 1.59 -15.72
CA ALA A 100 11.28 2.92 -16.33
C ALA A 100 11.84 4.02 -15.42
N ALA A 101 11.55 3.96 -14.11
CA ALA A 101 12.03 4.94 -13.13
C ALA A 101 13.56 4.94 -12.97
N THR A 102 14.19 3.78 -13.13
CA THR A 102 15.65 3.61 -13.08
C THR A 102 16.33 3.70 -14.46
N LYS A 103 15.59 4.07 -15.52
CA LYS A 103 16.11 4.17 -16.90
C LYS A 103 16.76 2.86 -17.40
N GLY A 104 16.23 1.72 -16.96
CA GLY A 104 16.68 0.38 -17.31
C GLY A 104 17.67 -0.24 -16.32
N ASP A 105 18.26 0.53 -15.40
CA ASP A 105 19.17 0.02 -14.37
C ASP A 105 18.40 -0.39 -13.11
N ALA A 106 17.60 -1.46 -13.21
CA ALA A 106 16.79 -1.95 -12.10
C ALA A 106 17.61 -2.26 -10.83
N ALA A 107 18.87 -2.69 -10.99
CA ALA A 107 19.78 -2.98 -9.88
C ALA A 107 20.14 -1.74 -9.05
N SER A 108 19.97 -0.52 -9.58
CA SER A 108 20.09 0.70 -8.77
C SER A 108 18.99 0.84 -7.71
N SER A 109 17.81 0.23 -7.91
CA SER A 109 16.72 0.24 -6.94
C SER A 109 17.00 -0.71 -5.78
N TRP A 110 16.88 -0.19 -4.55
CA TRP A 110 17.03 -0.99 -3.35
C TRP A 110 15.96 -2.09 -3.27
N ARG A 111 14.70 -1.74 -3.54
CA ARG A 111 13.57 -2.68 -3.53
C ARG A 111 13.71 -3.74 -4.59
N TRP A 112 14.22 -3.40 -5.77
CA TRP A 112 14.43 -4.41 -6.79
C TRP A 112 15.42 -5.49 -6.33
N ARG A 113 16.60 -5.08 -5.83
CA ARG A 113 17.66 -6.00 -5.36
C ARG A 113 17.27 -6.82 -4.13
N ASN A 114 16.57 -6.20 -3.19
CA ASN A 114 16.31 -6.81 -1.87
C ASN A 114 14.93 -7.48 -1.78
N LEU A 115 14.03 -7.24 -2.73
CA LEU A 115 12.67 -7.78 -2.70
C LEU A 115 12.26 -8.43 -4.02
N LEU A 116 12.30 -7.70 -5.14
CA LEU A 116 11.76 -8.21 -6.41
C LEU A 116 12.60 -9.35 -6.99
N GLU A 117 13.89 -9.14 -7.18
CA GLU A 117 14.80 -10.14 -7.76
C GLU A 117 14.86 -11.42 -6.92
N PRO A 118 15.01 -11.38 -5.57
CA PRO A 118 14.98 -12.58 -4.74
C PRO A 118 13.67 -13.37 -4.80
N MET A 119 12.54 -12.68 -5.04
CA MET A 119 11.23 -13.30 -5.22
C MET A 119 10.99 -13.79 -6.66
N GLY A 120 11.96 -13.60 -7.56
CA GLY A 120 11.88 -13.99 -8.97
C GLY A 120 11.06 -13.04 -9.84
N PHE A 121 10.88 -11.79 -9.42
CA PHE A 121 10.23 -10.75 -10.22
C PHE A 121 11.25 -9.86 -10.91
N ASP A 122 10.96 -9.53 -12.17
CA ASP A 122 11.84 -8.77 -13.06
C ASP A 122 11.49 -7.27 -13.07
N ASP A 123 10.22 -6.91 -12.92
CA ASP A 123 9.76 -5.52 -12.84
C ASP A 123 8.52 -5.40 -11.93
N SER A 124 8.16 -4.18 -11.55
CA SER A 124 6.91 -3.86 -10.89
C SER A 124 6.32 -2.60 -11.50
N LEU A 125 5.04 -2.62 -11.86
CA LEU A 125 4.27 -1.42 -12.18
C LEU A 125 3.62 -0.94 -10.89
N ASP A 126 4.01 0.26 -10.46
CA ASP A 126 3.49 0.87 -9.24
C ASP A 126 2.63 2.09 -9.58
N ALA A 127 1.50 2.26 -8.89
CA ALA A 127 0.61 3.40 -9.09
C ALA A 127 0.01 3.89 -7.76
N VAL A 128 -0.24 5.20 -7.67
CA VAL A 128 -1.06 5.81 -6.63
C VAL A 128 -2.43 6.20 -7.19
N PHE A 129 -3.45 6.00 -6.36
CA PHE A 129 -4.83 6.29 -6.70
C PHE A 129 -5.28 7.57 -6.04
N ARG A 130 -5.52 8.59 -6.86
CA ARG A 130 -5.88 9.93 -6.39
C ARG A 130 -7.16 10.45 -7.02
N ASN A 131 -7.92 11.17 -6.22
CA ASN A 131 -8.98 12.05 -6.70
C ASN A 131 -8.50 13.50 -6.54
N GLY A 132 -8.23 14.18 -7.66
CA GLY A 132 -7.47 15.44 -7.64
C GLY A 132 -6.06 15.23 -7.08
N LYS A 133 -5.72 15.93 -6.00
CA LYS A 133 -4.43 15.79 -5.30
C LYS A 133 -4.46 14.81 -4.11
N THR A 134 -5.63 14.29 -3.77
CA THR A 134 -5.83 13.47 -2.58
C THR A 134 -5.66 12.00 -2.93
N VAL A 135 -4.62 11.37 -2.38
CA VAL A 135 -4.34 9.93 -2.54
C VAL A 135 -5.16 9.13 -1.53
N TRP A 136 -5.75 8.01 -1.96
CA TRP A 136 -6.52 7.11 -1.10
C TRP A 136 -5.95 5.68 -1.08
N GLY A 137 -5.18 5.31 -2.10
CA GLY A 137 -4.57 4.00 -2.17
C GLY A 137 -3.40 3.94 -3.15
N ALA A 138 -2.79 2.77 -3.21
CA ALA A 138 -1.73 2.45 -4.16
C ALA A 138 -1.81 0.97 -4.56
N VAL A 139 -1.11 0.61 -5.63
CA VAL A 139 -0.96 -0.78 -6.08
C VAL A 139 0.47 -1.05 -6.53
N ASN A 140 0.94 -2.28 -6.33
CA ASN A 140 2.10 -2.83 -7.03
C ASN A 140 1.67 -4.06 -7.84
N LEU A 141 2.00 -4.06 -9.13
CA LEU A 141 1.73 -5.14 -10.05
C LEU A 141 3.06 -5.80 -10.42
N LEU A 142 3.33 -6.98 -9.86
CA LEU A 142 4.60 -7.68 -10.01
C LEU A 142 4.64 -8.47 -11.33
N HIS A 143 5.80 -8.47 -11.98
CA HIS A 143 5.99 -9.05 -13.30
C HIS A 143 7.24 -9.92 -13.35
N ARG A 144 7.18 -11.05 -14.06
CA ARG A 144 8.28 -11.98 -14.30
C ARG A 144 8.78 -11.88 -15.74
N SER A 145 10.06 -12.19 -15.94
CA SER A 145 10.73 -12.05 -17.24
C SER A 145 10.24 -13.00 -18.34
N ASP A 146 9.49 -14.04 -18.01
CA ASP A 146 8.87 -14.98 -18.95
C ASP A 146 7.54 -14.48 -19.54
N SER A 147 6.96 -13.43 -18.96
CA SER A 147 5.74 -12.77 -19.43
C SER A 147 6.04 -11.57 -20.33
N ARG A 148 4.99 -11.00 -20.96
CA ARG A 148 5.12 -9.77 -21.76
C ARG A 148 5.52 -8.58 -20.85
N PRO A 149 6.61 -7.84 -21.16
CA PRO A 149 6.96 -6.63 -20.42
C PRO A 149 5.84 -5.59 -20.37
N TYR A 150 5.81 -4.80 -19.30
CA TYR A 150 4.95 -3.63 -19.21
C TYR A 150 5.23 -2.64 -20.34
N THR A 151 4.16 -2.19 -20.99
CA THR A 151 4.19 -1.15 -22.02
C THR A 151 3.77 0.18 -21.40
N GLU A 152 4.09 1.28 -22.08
CA GLU A 152 3.57 2.59 -21.70
C GLU A 152 2.04 2.63 -21.67
N GLU A 153 1.36 1.80 -22.48
CA GLU A 153 -0.10 1.75 -22.46
C GLU A 153 -0.64 1.05 -21.22
N ASP A 154 0.08 0.07 -20.65
CA ASP A 154 -0.28 -0.53 -19.35
C ASP A 154 -0.20 0.54 -18.24
N VAL A 155 0.87 1.34 -18.23
CA VAL A 155 1.05 2.46 -17.29
C VAL A 155 -0.02 3.54 -17.48
N ARG A 156 -0.34 3.90 -18.73
CA ARG A 156 -1.41 4.86 -19.03
C ARG A 156 -2.78 4.33 -18.64
N PHE A 157 -3.06 3.05 -18.85
CA PHE A 157 -4.33 2.44 -18.48
C PHE A 157 -4.58 2.54 -16.98
N ILE A 158 -3.66 2.04 -16.14
CA ILE A 158 -3.84 2.11 -14.68
C ILE A 158 -3.86 3.56 -14.16
N SER A 159 -3.10 4.46 -14.79
CA SER A 159 -3.16 5.90 -14.49
C SER A 159 -4.54 6.51 -14.78
N ARG A 160 -5.18 6.16 -15.90
CA ARG A 160 -6.56 6.59 -16.20
C ARG A 160 -7.56 6.11 -15.14
N MET A 161 -7.36 4.90 -14.63
CA MET A 161 -8.22 4.32 -13.58
C MET A 161 -7.99 4.92 -12.18
N SER A 162 -7.01 5.82 -12.01
CA SER A 162 -6.63 6.37 -10.69
C SER A 162 -7.81 6.97 -9.93
N GLY A 163 -8.71 7.68 -10.61
CA GLY A 163 -9.91 8.27 -10.00
C GLY A 163 -10.92 7.22 -9.52
N ALA A 164 -11.17 6.17 -10.30
CA ALA A 164 -12.08 5.09 -9.94
C ALA A 164 -11.54 4.30 -8.74
N PHE A 165 -10.26 3.91 -8.77
CA PHE A 165 -9.64 3.22 -7.64
C PHE A 165 -9.60 4.08 -6.37
N ALA A 166 -9.35 5.38 -6.50
CA ALA A 166 -9.39 6.30 -5.36
C ALA A 166 -10.79 6.38 -4.76
N MET A 167 -11.84 6.44 -5.59
CA MET A 167 -13.23 6.45 -5.15
C MET A 167 -13.60 5.14 -4.43
N GLY A 168 -13.35 4.00 -5.05
CA GLY A 168 -13.68 2.69 -4.46
C GLY A 168 -12.95 2.46 -3.13
N THR A 169 -11.66 2.78 -3.07
CA THR A 169 -10.85 2.65 -1.84
C THR A 169 -11.34 3.61 -0.73
N LYS A 170 -11.69 4.85 -1.09
CA LYS A 170 -12.26 5.81 -0.12
C LYS A 170 -13.59 5.31 0.42
N LEU A 171 -14.49 4.84 -0.45
CA LEU A 171 -15.80 4.34 -0.04
C LEU A 171 -15.66 3.11 0.85
N GLY A 172 -14.76 2.18 0.51
CA GLY A 172 -14.52 1.01 1.34
C GLY A 172 -13.90 1.33 2.71
N LEU A 173 -13.04 2.35 2.83
CA LEU A 173 -12.58 2.87 4.12
C LEU A 173 -13.72 3.44 4.98
N LEU A 174 -14.70 4.08 4.34
CA LEU A 174 -15.88 4.65 4.98
C LEU A 174 -16.93 3.58 5.34
N ARG A 175 -16.83 2.38 4.77
CA ARG A 175 -17.70 1.27 5.15
C ARG A 175 -17.23 0.63 6.44
N GLY A 176 -18.16 0.55 7.38
CA GLY A 176 -18.03 -0.17 8.63
C GLY A 176 -19.28 0.03 9.44
N GLN A 177 -19.67 -0.99 10.20
CA GLN A 177 -20.68 -0.82 11.24
C GLN A 177 -20.20 0.28 12.20
N ALA A 178 -21.11 1.08 12.76
CA ALA A 178 -20.79 1.91 13.90
C ALA A 178 -20.23 0.98 14.99
N ALA A 179 -18.91 0.97 15.17
CA ALA A 179 -18.29 0.09 16.14
C ALA A 179 -18.87 0.42 17.52
N THR A 180 -19.32 -0.62 18.24
CA THR A 180 -19.82 -0.51 19.61
C THR A 180 -18.81 0.20 20.50
N ASP A 181 -19.32 1.00 21.44
CA ASP A 181 -18.72 1.90 22.44
C ASP A 181 -17.56 1.37 23.32
N ARG A 182 -16.63 0.57 22.78
CA ARG A 182 -15.37 0.25 23.47
C ARG A 182 -14.36 1.34 23.13
N SER A 183 -14.37 2.41 23.92
CA SER A 183 -13.27 3.36 23.98
C SER A 183 -11.98 2.61 24.33
N ILE A 184 -10.89 2.98 23.66
CA ILE A 184 -9.56 2.64 24.13
C ILE A 184 -9.31 3.61 25.29
N ASP A 185 -9.60 3.17 26.52
CA ASP A 185 -9.57 4.03 27.71
C ASP A 185 -8.17 4.48 28.12
N SER A 186 -7.12 3.98 27.46
CA SER A 186 -5.73 4.36 27.74
C SER A 186 -4.85 4.24 26.49
N PRO A 187 -3.88 5.15 26.26
CA PRO A 187 -2.93 5.01 25.15
C PRO A 187 -2.20 3.67 25.18
N ALA A 188 -2.07 3.02 24.02
CA ALA A 188 -1.18 1.89 23.84
C ALA A 188 0.22 2.39 23.47
N VAL A 189 1.25 1.94 24.20
CA VAL A 189 2.65 2.30 23.94
C VAL A 189 3.44 1.05 23.58
N LEU A 190 4.28 1.17 22.57
CA LEU A 190 5.18 0.13 22.08
C LEU A 190 6.56 0.78 21.85
N ILE A 191 7.61 0.17 22.42
CA ILE A 191 9.00 0.53 22.16
C ILE A 191 9.59 -0.51 21.22
N VAL A 192 10.20 -0.06 20.12
CA VAL A 192 10.83 -0.91 19.10
C VAL A 192 12.28 -0.52 18.91
N ASN A 193 13.13 -1.47 18.50
CA ASN A 193 14.48 -1.16 18.04
C ASN A 193 14.50 -0.80 16.53
N ALA A 194 15.69 -0.48 16.01
CA ALA A 194 15.90 -0.18 14.59
C ALA A 194 15.50 -1.33 13.64
N ASP A 195 15.49 -2.57 14.13
CA ASP A 195 15.05 -3.75 13.39
C ASP A 195 13.53 -3.97 13.45
N LEU A 196 12.76 -3.02 14.03
CA LEU A 196 11.32 -3.10 14.24
C LEU A 196 10.88 -4.24 15.17
N ILE A 197 11.79 -4.70 16.04
CA ILE A 197 11.52 -5.71 17.06
C ILE A 197 11.02 -5.01 18.33
N SER A 198 9.85 -5.45 18.82
CA SER A 198 9.27 -5.00 20.08
C SER A 198 10.20 -5.29 21.26
N LYS A 199 10.38 -4.29 22.13
CA LYS A 199 11.17 -4.37 23.39
C LYS A 199 10.30 -4.24 24.63
N SER A 200 9.26 -3.43 24.57
CA SER A 200 8.35 -3.19 25.68
C SER A 200 7.00 -2.73 25.14
N THR A 201 5.93 -3.13 25.83
CA THR A 201 4.55 -2.75 25.49
C THR A 201 3.73 -2.49 26.75
N THR A 202 2.74 -1.62 26.65
CA THR A 202 1.64 -1.59 27.63
C THR A 202 0.75 -2.83 27.47
N GLU A 203 -0.02 -3.17 28.51
CA GLU A 203 -0.89 -4.37 28.51
C GLU A 203 -1.92 -4.35 27.36
N ASN A 204 -2.51 -3.19 27.09
CA ASN A 204 -3.51 -3.02 26.03
C ASN A 204 -2.92 -2.94 24.61
N ALA A 205 -1.59 -2.84 24.45
CA ALA A 205 -0.99 -2.65 23.13
C ALA A 205 -1.20 -3.85 22.21
N LEU A 206 -1.18 -5.08 22.75
CA LEU A 206 -1.38 -6.29 21.94
C LEU A 206 -2.79 -6.33 21.32
N ASP A 207 -3.81 -5.91 22.07
CA ASP A 207 -5.19 -5.83 21.54
C ASP A 207 -5.33 -4.75 20.47
N VAL A 208 -4.66 -3.60 20.64
CA VAL A 208 -4.65 -2.54 19.61
C VAL A 208 -3.92 -3.03 18.36
N LEU A 209 -2.74 -3.65 18.51
CA LEU A 209 -1.95 -4.18 17.40
C LEU A 209 -2.71 -5.29 16.65
N ALA A 210 -3.44 -6.15 17.37
CA ALA A 210 -4.26 -7.21 16.79
C ALA A 210 -5.45 -6.69 15.96
N ASP A 211 -5.93 -5.50 16.24
CA ASP A 211 -7.03 -4.87 15.51
C ASP A 211 -6.56 -4.04 14.29
N LEU A 212 -5.26 -3.74 14.18
CA LEU A 212 -4.73 -3.04 13.00
C LEU A 212 -4.83 -3.93 11.74
N PRO A 213 -4.99 -3.32 10.55
CA PRO A 213 -5.01 -4.06 9.30
C PRO A 213 -3.61 -4.63 9.00
N ASP A 214 -3.47 -5.94 9.09
CA ASP A 214 -2.33 -6.70 8.57
C ASP A 214 -2.82 -8.05 8.01
N ILE A 215 -2.19 -8.50 6.93
CA ILE A 215 -2.48 -9.79 6.31
C ILE A 215 -1.82 -10.89 7.14
N GLY A 216 -2.53 -12.01 7.33
CA GLY A 216 -2.13 -13.05 8.27
C GLY A 216 -2.37 -12.70 9.74
N GLY A 217 -2.89 -11.51 10.05
CA GLY A 217 -3.15 -11.05 11.41
C GLY A 217 -1.90 -10.66 12.18
N PHE A 218 -2.09 -10.16 13.40
CA PHE A 218 -0.99 -9.76 14.27
C PHE A 218 -0.19 -10.97 14.74
N ARG A 219 1.14 -10.81 14.74
CA ARG A 219 2.07 -11.76 15.34
C ARG A 219 3.05 -11.03 16.25
N PRO A 220 3.41 -11.56 17.43
CA PRO A 220 4.33 -10.88 18.35
C PRO A 220 5.73 -10.61 17.79
N ASP A 221 6.16 -11.42 16.82
CA ASP A 221 7.45 -11.33 16.14
C ASP A 221 7.44 -10.32 14.97
N ARG A 222 6.26 -9.80 14.57
CA ARG A 222 6.11 -8.89 13.44
C ARG A 222 5.04 -7.84 13.68
N LEU A 223 5.45 -6.57 13.64
CA LEU A 223 4.53 -5.45 13.79
C LEU A 223 3.62 -5.30 12.56
N PRO A 224 2.35 -4.85 12.73
CA PRO A 224 1.50 -4.49 11.60
C PRO A 224 2.15 -3.41 10.72
N LEU A 225 1.93 -3.47 9.40
CA LEU A 225 2.55 -2.54 8.44
C LEU A 225 2.43 -1.05 8.83
N PRO A 226 1.27 -0.54 9.29
CA PRO A 226 1.16 0.88 9.65
C PRO A 226 2.10 1.30 10.79
N VAL A 227 2.42 0.38 11.71
CA VAL A 227 3.37 0.64 12.80
C VAL A 227 4.80 0.64 12.27
N GLN A 228 5.14 -0.31 11.39
CA GLN A 228 6.44 -0.35 10.73
C GLN A 228 6.70 0.95 9.94
N VAL A 229 5.72 1.38 9.15
CA VAL A 229 5.79 2.60 8.34
C VAL A 229 6.00 3.84 9.19
N VAL A 230 5.24 3.99 10.29
CA VAL A 230 5.40 5.13 11.21
C VAL A 230 6.78 5.11 11.90
N ALA A 231 7.24 3.95 12.36
CA ALA A 231 8.55 3.84 13.02
C ALA A 231 9.70 4.20 12.06
N LEU A 232 9.68 3.67 10.83
CA LEU A 232 10.68 3.98 9.80
C LEU A 232 10.62 5.45 9.41
N ARG A 233 9.41 6.01 9.22
CA ARG A 233 9.26 7.42 8.86
C ARG A 233 9.74 8.36 9.95
N ALA A 234 9.43 8.07 11.22
CA ALA A 234 9.91 8.86 12.35
C ALA A 234 11.44 8.82 12.45
N ALA A 235 12.06 7.66 12.23
CA ALA A 235 13.51 7.53 12.24
C ALA A 235 14.21 8.30 11.10
N ALA A 236 13.53 8.47 9.95
CA ALA A 236 14.04 9.18 8.79
C ALA A 236 13.66 10.68 8.75
N ALA A 237 12.80 11.16 9.65
CA ALA A 237 12.33 12.54 9.68
C ALA A 237 13.28 13.45 10.49
N ASP A 238 13.45 14.70 10.05
CA ASP A 238 14.34 15.66 10.72
C ASP A 238 13.90 16.02 12.15
N ASP A 239 12.58 16.08 12.38
CA ASP A 239 11.99 16.30 13.70
C ASP A 239 11.89 15.00 14.52
N GLY A 240 12.24 13.86 13.91
CA GLY A 240 12.18 12.55 14.53
C GLY A 240 10.75 12.06 14.78
N GLU A 241 9.73 12.62 14.14
CA GLU A 241 8.32 12.31 14.39
C GLU A 241 7.59 11.83 13.13
N ALA A 242 6.61 10.95 13.33
CA ALA A 242 5.65 10.57 12.29
C ALA A 242 4.31 10.18 12.90
N ALA A 243 3.23 10.40 12.16
CA ALA A 243 1.91 9.93 12.54
C ALA A 243 1.09 9.56 11.32
N THR A 244 0.10 8.70 11.51
CA THR A 244 -0.92 8.41 10.51
C THR A 244 -2.22 7.99 11.18
N VAL A 245 -3.32 8.02 10.42
CA VAL A 245 -4.64 7.59 10.87
C VAL A 245 -5.06 6.33 10.13
N VAL A 246 -5.28 5.26 10.90
CA VAL A 246 -5.52 3.91 10.39
C VAL A 246 -6.96 3.48 10.66
N ARG A 247 -7.58 2.87 9.64
CA ARG A 247 -8.86 2.16 9.81
C ARG A 247 -8.58 0.75 10.32
N THR A 248 -9.06 0.42 11.51
CA THR A 248 -8.88 -0.91 12.11
C THR A 248 -9.83 -1.94 11.49
N ARG A 249 -9.55 -3.23 11.72
CA ARG A 249 -10.39 -4.35 11.27
C ARG A 249 -11.78 -4.32 11.88
N SER A 250 -11.90 -3.88 13.13
CA SER A 250 -13.18 -3.65 13.81
C SER A 250 -13.93 -2.40 13.32
N GLY A 251 -13.37 -1.64 12.39
CA GLY A 251 -14.00 -0.42 11.89
C GLY A 251 -13.92 0.74 12.89
N ARG A 252 -12.79 0.88 13.58
CA ARG A 252 -12.44 2.09 14.34
C ARG A 252 -11.39 2.90 13.59
N TRP A 253 -11.22 4.16 13.96
CA TRP A 253 -10.09 4.97 13.51
C TRP A 253 -9.11 5.13 14.66
N VAL A 254 -7.85 4.77 14.42
CA VAL A 254 -6.78 4.86 15.41
C VAL A 254 -5.66 5.73 14.85
N ARG A 255 -5.17 6.67 15.65
CA ARG A 255 -3.96 7.41 15.33
C ARG A 255 -2.76 6.61 15.79
N VAL A 256 -1.87 6.27 14.87
CA VAL A 256 -0.56 5.69 15.16
C VAL A 256 0.45 6.83 15.10
N GLN A 257 1.22 7.03 16.16
CA GLN A 257 2.25 8.06 16.24
C GLN A 257 3.54 7.45 16.75
N GLY A 258 4.66 7.88 16.19
CA GLY A 258 5.99 7.45 16.57
C GLY A 258 6.92 8.65 16.68
N SER A 259 7.89 8.52 17.57
CA SER A 259 8.97 9.47 17.74
C SER A 259 10.27 8.73 18.08
N GLY A 260 11.41 9.29 17.70
CA GLY A 260 12.71 8.82 18.16
C GLY A 260 12.81 8.90 19.69
N LEU A 261 13.37 7.86 20.32
CA LEU A 261 13.73 7.93 21.73
C LEU A 261 15.13 8.54 21.86
N ALA A 262 15.25 9.61 22.62
CA ALA A 262 16.54 10.16 23.00
C ALA A 262 17.17 9.25 24.07
N GLY A 263 18.26 8.57 23.72
CA GLY A 263 18.98 7.64 24.59
C GLY A 263 20.32 7.24 24.00
#